data_AF-A0AAW0KCX2-F1
#
_entry.id   AF-A0AAW0KCX2-F1
#
_cell.length_a   1.000
_cell.length_b   1.000
_cell.length_c   1.000
_cell.angle_alpha   90.00
_cell.angle_beta   90.00
_cell.angle_gamma   90.00
#
_symmetry.space_group_name_H-M   'P 1'
#
loop_
_entity.id
_entity.type
_entity.pdbx_description
1 polymer ?
#
loop_
_entity_poly.entity_id
_entity_poly.type
_entity_poly.pdbx_seq_one_letter_code
_entity_poly.pdbx_strand_id
1 'polypeptide(L)'
;MATSSKPQFCLFSSLLILLPILSSGSLSTVTGHGFSIEEATVHDIQLAFKQNQLTSRQLVEFYLKQIHRLNPLLKGVIEVNPEALHLADKADSERKSKAPGSLSGLHGIPILLKDNIATKDKLNTTAGSYALLGSVVPRDAGVVTKLRKAGAIIIGKASLSEWSQFRSFYVPNGWSGRGGQGKNPYVLSADPCGSSSGSAISVAANLVAVSLGSETDGSIICPSSSNSVVGIKPTIGLTSRSGVVPISPRQDTIG
;
A
#
# COMPACT_ATOMS: atom_id res chain seq x y z
N MET A 1 -59.53 -29.06 7.59
CA MET A 1 -60.41 -29.39 6.44
C MET A 1 -61.41 -28.26 6.25
N ALA A 2 -61.86 -28.04 5.01
CA ALA A 2 -62.80 -26.99 4.57
C ALA A 2 -62.37 -25.53 4.86
N THR A 3 -61.72 -24.80 3.95
CA THR A 3 -62.21 -24.16 2.70
C THR A 3 -63.27 -23.08 2.89
N SER A 4 -62.89 -21.83 2.61
CA SER A 4 -63.82 -20.79 2.14
C SER A 4 -63.09 -19.90 1.13
N SER A 5 -63.51 -19.98 -0.13
CA SER A 5 -63.08 -19.09 -1.21
C SER A 5 -64.24 -18.89 -2.18
N LYS A 6 -64.55 -17.63 -2.51
CA LYS A 6 -65.40 -17.25 -3.65
C LYS A 6 -64.81 -16.03 -4.36
N PRO A 7 -65.09 -15.82 -5.68
CA PRO A 7 -64.14 -15.11 -6.54
C PRO A 7 -64.72 -13.93 -7.36
N GLN A 8 -63.79 -13.09 -7.84
CA GLN A 8 -63.73 -12.43 -9.18
C GLN A 8 -64.73 -11.31 -9.59
N PHE A 9 -64.26 -10.56 -10.61
CA PHE A 9 -64.90 -9.54 -11.47
C PHE A 9 -65.30 -8.21 -10.78
N CYS A 10 -65.31 -6.99 -11.38
CA CYS A 10 -64.62 -6.31 -12.52
C CYS A 10 -65.07 -4.81 -12.51
N LEU A 11 -64.61 -3.80 -13.29
CA LEU A 11 -63.64 -3.61 -14.40
C LEU A 11 -63.18 -2.11 -14.46
N PHE A 12 -62.40 -1.73 -15.48
CA PHE A 12 -62.15 -0.37 -16.06
C PHE A 12 -62.40 0.94 -15.27
N SER A 13 -61.37 1.81 -15.27
CA SER A 13 -61.55 3.21 -15.67
C SER A 13 -60.26 3.80 -16.25
N SER A 14 -60.37 4.46 -17.40
CA SER A 14 -59.26 5.15 -18.09
C SER A 14 -59.02 6.52 -17.47
N LEU A 15 -57.76 6.96 -17.33
CA LEU A 15 -57.45 8.34 -16.94
C LEU A 15 -56.33 8.94 -17.79
N LEU A 16 -56.48 10.22 -18.12
CA LEU A 16 -55.70 10.94 -19.13
C LEU A 16 -54.23 11.11 -18.72
N ILE A 17 -53.33 10.93 -19.69
CA ILE A 17 -51.92 11.37 -19.58
C ILE A 17 -51.85 12.84 -20.03
N LEU A 18 -51.69 13.76 -19.07
CA LEU A 18 -51.35 15.15 -19.35
C LEU A 18 -49.81 15.27 -19.42
N LEU A 19 -49.27 15.77 -20.54
CA LEU A 19 -47.83 16.06 -20.63
C LEU A 19 -47.49 17.32 -19.80
N PRO A 20 -46.53 17.27 -18.86
CA PRO A 20 -45.85 18.46 -18.39
C PRO A 20 -44.76 18.89 -19.36
N ILE A 21 -44.71 20.20 -19.65
CA ILE A 21 -43.71 20.83 -20.50
C ILE A 21 -42.33 20.71 -19.82
N LEU A 22 -41.34 20.07 -20.48
CA LEU A 22 -39.96 20.13 -19.99
C LEU A 22 -39.41 21.54 -20.19
N SER A 23 -39.38 22.33 -19.12
CA SER A 23 -38.52 23.52 -19.07
C SER A 23 -37.06 23.06 -19.15
N SER A 24 -36.33 23.54 -20.15
CA SER A 24 -34.90 23.31 -20.33
C SER A 24 -34.08 24.05 -19.25
N GLY A 25 -34.11 23.51 -18.03
CA GLY A 25 -33.20 23.90 -16.97
C GLY A 25 -31.78 23.52 -17.37
N SER A 26 -30.94 24.53 -17.62
CA SER A 26 -29.52 24.35 -17.86
C SER A 26 -28.85 23.77 -16.61
N LEU A 27 -28.68 22.45 -16.59
CA LEU A 27 -27.82 21.77 -15.62
C LEU A 27 -26.37 22.12 -15.91
N SER A 28 -25.92 23.25 -15.36
CA SER A 28 -24.51 23.60 -15.25
C SER A 28 -23.84 22.64 -14.26
N THR A 29 -23.56 21.42 -14.70
CA THR A 29 -22.77 20.43 -13.94
C THR A 29 -21.30 20.83 -13.92
N VAL A 30 -20.99 21.89 -13.18
CA VAL A 30 -19.61 22.24 -12.80
C VAL A 30 -19.23 21.36 -11.61
N THR A 31 -18.85 20.12 -11.89
CA THR A 31 -18.24 19.22 -10.90
C THR A 31 -16.75 19.11 -11.19
N GLY A 32 -15.98 20.11 -10.76
CA GLY A 32 -14.53 19.97 -10.60
C GLY A 32 -14.26 18.93 -9.51
N HIS A 33 -14.01 17.68 -9.92
CA HIS A 33 -13.71 16.61 -8.97
C HIS A 33 -12.33 16.87 -8.36
N GLY A 34 -12.28 17.01 -7.03
CA GLY A 34 -11.02 17.13 -6.31
C GLY A 34 -10.18 15.85 -6.43
N PHE A 35 -8.85 16.00 -6.32
CA PHE A 35 -7.91 14.88 -6.37
C PHE A 35 -8.20 13.88 -5.22
N SER A 36 -8.40 12.60 -5.56
CA SER A 36 -8.46 11.50 -4.60
C SER A 36 -7.08 10.86 -4.45
N ILE A 37 -6.70 10.49 -3.22
CA ILE A 37 -5.47 9.74 -2.95
C ILE A 37 -5.69 8.22 -3.12
N GLU A 38 -6.90 7.72 -2.85
CA GLU A 38 -7.23 6.30 -3.01
C GLU A 38 -7.18 5.90 -4.49
N GLU A 39 -6.49 4.79 -4.77
CA GLU A 39 -6.14 4.27 -6.12
C GLU A 39 -5.30 5.21 -7.01
N ALA A 40 -4.81 6.34 -6.50
CA ALA A 40 -4.00 7.27 -7.29
C ALA A 40 -2.62 6.69 -7.61
N THR A 41 -2.21 6.73 -8.88
CA THR A 41 -0.88 6.28 -9.26
C THR A 41 0.20 7.25 -8.79
N VAL A 42 1.46 6.80 -8.73
CA VAL A 42 2.61 7.68 -8.46
C VAL A 42 2.70 8.83 -9.47
N HIS A 43 2.20 8.64 -10.71
CA HIS A 43 2.14 9.71 -11.70
C HIS A 43 1.11 10.78 -11.31
N ASP A 44 -0.10 10.37 -10.93
CA ASP A 44 -1.19 11.28 -10.55
C ASP A 44 -0.82 12.05 -9.28
N ILE A 45 -0.20 11.38 -8.30
CA ILE A 45 0.34 12.02 -7.09
C ILE A 45 1.39 13.09 -7.43
N GLN A 46 2.33 12.80 -8.34
CA GLN A 46 3.32 13.80 -8.78
C GLN A 46 2.68 14.94 -9.59
N LEU A 47 1.58 14.70 -10.31
CA LEU A 47 0.82 15.73 -10.99
C LEU A 47 0.11 16.64 -9.98
N ALA A 48 -0.55 16.07 -8.97
CA ALA A 48 -1.20 16.80 -7.88
C ALA A 48 -0.19 17.64 -7.08
N PHE A 49 1.01 17.11 -6.81
CA PHE A 49 2.12 17.88 -6.23
C PHE A 49 2.52 19.08 -7.09
N LYS A 50 2.64 18.92 -8.41
CA LYS A 50 2.99 20.01 -9.35
C LYS A 50 1.89 21.07 -9.45
N GLN A 51 0.63 20.65 -9.32
CA GLN A 51 -0.55 21.52 -9.38
C GLN A 51 -0.90 22.16 -8.02
N ASN A 52 -0.11 21.90 -6.97
CA ASN A 52 -0.37 22.32 -5.58
C ASN A 52 -1.73 21.84 -5.02
N GLN A 53 -2.29 20.76 -5.57
CA GLN A 53 -3.53 20.13 -5.10
C GLN A 53 -3.28 19.18 -3.92
N LEU A 54 -2.03 18.75 -3.75
CA LEU A 54 -1.58 17.83 -2.71
C LEU A 54 -0.16 18.23 -2.28
N THR A 55 0.18 18.03 -1.01
CA THR A 55 1.56 18.07 -0.52
C THR A 55 2.02 16.69 -0.03
N SER A 56 3.32 16.46 0.03
CA SER A 56 3.89 15.23 0.59
C SER A 56 3.45 15.03 2.04
N ARG A 57 3.33 16.09 2.85
CA ARG A 57 2.79 15.99 4.21
C ARG A 57 1.35 15.49 4.24
N GLN A 58 0.46 16.05 3.43
CA GLN A 58 -0.94 15.59 3.34
C GLN A 58 -1.03 14.12 2.90
N LEU A 59 -0.18 13.70 1.96
CA LEU A 59 -0.12 12.32 1.49
C LEU A 59 0.34 11.35 2.59
N VAL A 60 1.36 11.71 3.36
CA VAL A 60 1.82 10.87 4.48
C VAL A 60 0.78 10.85 5.60
N GLU A 61 0.13 11.97 5.94
CA GLU A 61 -0.97 12.00 6.91
C GLU A 61 -2.13 11.10 6.52
N PHE A 62 -2.52 11.11 5.23
CA PHE A 62 -3.53 10.20 4.70
C PHE A 62 -3.14 8.74 4.93
N TYR A 63 -1.93 8.32 4.52
CA TYR A 63 -1.51 6.94 4.68
C TYR A 63 -1.34 6.53 6.15
N LEU A 64 -0.82 7.40 7.02
CA LEU A 64 -0.76 7.13 8.46
C LEU A 64 -2.15 6.95 9.07
N LYS A 65 -3.16 7.72 8.62
CA LYS A 65 -4.56 7.54 9.03
C LYS A 65 -5.14 6.19 8.56
N GLN A 66 -4.87 5.80 7.31
CA GLN A 66 -5.30 4.49 6.80
C GLN A 66 -4.61 3.33 7.54
N ILE A 67 -3.30 3.43 7.80
CA ILE A 67 -2.54 2.48 8.62
C ILE A 67 -3.16 2.37 10.01
N HIS A 68 -3.41 3.50 10.70
CA HIS A 68 -4.02 3.48 12.03
C HIS A 68 -5.41 2.82 12.03
N ARG A 69 -6.23 3.07 11.00
CA ARG A 69 -7.59 2.53 10.84
C ARG A 69 -7.64 1.03 10.51
N LEU A 70 -6.80 0.58 9.57
CA LEU A 70 -6.92 -0.76 8.97
C LEU A 70 -5.87 -1.76 9.47
N ASN A 71 -4.67 -1.30 9.83
CA ASN A 71 -3.58 -2.19 10.20
C ASN A 71 -3.80 -3.02 11.49
N PRO A 72 -4.59 -2.59 12.50
CA PRO A 72 -4.93 -3.45 13.63
C PRO A 72 -5.61 -4.77 13.21
N LEU A 73 -6.37 -4.74 12.11
CA LEU A 73 -7.03 -5.88 11.49
C LEU A 73 -6.12 -6.58 10.46
N LEU A 74 -5.55 -5.81 9.53
CA LEU A 74 -4.82 -6.36 8.37
C LEU A 74 -3.39 -6.80 8.66
N LYS A 75 -2.74 -6.19 9.66
CA LYS A 75 -1.34 -6.48 10.08
C LYS A 75 -0.34 -6.46 8.91
N GLY A 76 -0.53 -5.58 7.92
CA GLY A 76 0.35 -5.38 6.77
C GLY A 76 1.59 -4.51 7.07
N VAL A 77 1.50 -3.64 8.07
CA VAL A 77 2.60 -2.78 8.55
C VAL A 77 3.04 -3.28 9.93
N ILE A 78 4.35 -3.54 10.10
CA ILE A 78 4.91 -4.00 11.37
C ILE A 78 5.47 -2.84 12.22
N GLU A 79 5.85 -1.74 11.57
CA GLU A 79 6.42 -0.56 12.24
C GLU A 79 6.23 0.69 11.37
N VAL A 80 5.93 1.83 11.99
CA VAL A 80 5.79 3.14 11.32
C VAL A 80 7.02 3.99 11.64
N ASN A 81 7.53 4.74 10.67
CA ASN A 81 8.65 5.66 10.90
C ASN A 81 8.18 6.87 11.71
N PRO A 82 8.68 7.12 12.93
CA PRO A 82 8.27 8.28 13.72
C PRO A 82 8.66 9.61 13.05
N GLU A 83 9.65 9.60 12.14
CA GLU A 83 10.11 10.78 11.40
C GLU A 83 9.33 11.02 10.09
N ALA A 84 8.35 10.17 9.71
CA ALA A 84 7.72 10.21 8.39
C ALA A 84 7.12 11.58 8.02
N LEU A 85 6.49 12.27 8.99
CA LEU A 85 5.90 13.59 8.78
C LEU A 85 6.95 14.67 8.57
N HIS A 86 8.01 14.67 9.38
CA HIS A 86 9.14 15.60 9.25
C HIS A 86 9.90 15.42 7.93
N LEU A 87 10.06 14.16 7.47
CA LEU A 87 10.60 13.86 6.13
C LEU A 87 9.69 14.40 5.01
N ALA A 88 8.38 14.43 5.23
CA ALA A 88 7.42 14.99 4.29
C ALA A 88 7.45 16.52 4.24
N ASP A 89 7.51 17.20 5.39
CA ASP A 89 7.75 18.65 5.50
C ASP A 89 9.04 19.09 4.78
N LYS A 90 10.10 18.30 4.95
CA LYS A 90 11.37 18.51 4.23
C LYS A 90 11.20 18.34 2.73
N ALA A 91 10.51 17.29 2.28
CA ALA A 91 10.28 17.04 0.86
C ALA A 91 9.46 18.18 0.20
N ASP A 92 8.43 18.69 0.89
CA ASP A 92 7.63 19.84 0.44
C ASP A 92 8.44 21.14 0.42
N SER A 93 9.31 21.36 1.41
CA SER A 93 10.22 22.51 1.45
C SER A 93 11.23 22.47 0.29
N GLU A 94 11.85 21.32 0.03
CA GLU A 94 12.76 21.12 -1.11
C GLU A 94 12.05 21.29 -2.46
N ARG A 95 10.76 20.93 -2.56
CA ARG A 95 9.94 21.12 -3.77
C ARG A 95 9.70 22.60 -4.08
N LYS A 96 9.58 23.45 -3.05
CA LYS A 96 9.45 24.90 -3.17
C LYS A 96 10.77 25.61 -3.47
N SER A 97 11.89 25.11 -2.96
CA SER A 97 13.19 25.80 -3.05
C SER A 97 14.05 25.44 -4.26
N LYS A 98 13.75 24.32 -4.96
CA LYS A 98 14.53 23.83 -6.10
C LYS A 98 13.91 24.23 -7.43
N ALA A 99 14.73 24.30 -8.48
CA ALA A 99 14.26 24.61 -9.83
C ALA A 99 13.19 23.59 -10.30
N PRO A 100 12.11 24.04 -10.98
CA PRO A 100 11.09 23.15 -11.53
C PRO A 100 11.70 22.03 -12.38
N GLY A 101 11.26 20.79 -12.17
CA GLY A 101 11.75 19.61 -12.91
C GLY A 101 13.11 19.04 -12.45
N SER A 102 13.82 19.68 -11.52
CA SER A 102 15.11 19.17 -11.00
C SER A 102 14.99 17.97 -10.03
N LEU A 103 13.76 17.60 -9.65
CA LEU A 103 13.46 16.57 -8.67
C LEU A 103 13.01 15.27 -9.35
N SER A 104 13.38 14.13 -8.76
CA SER A 104 12.98 12.80 -9.23
C SER A 104 11.46 12.57 -9.11
N GLY A 105 10.90 11.70 -9.94
CA GLY A 105 9.50 11.26 -9.87
C GLY A 105 9.12 10.51 -8.58
N LEU A 106 10.09 10.15 -7.73
CA LEU A 106 9.83 9.62 -6.38
C LEU A 106 9.97 10.67 -5.27
N HIS A 107 10.29 11.94 -5.60
CA HIS A 107 10.51 12.96 -4.58
C HIS A 107 9.23 13.24 -3.79
N GLY A 108 9.30 13.00 -2.49
CA GLY A 108 8.19 13.15 -1.55
C GLY A 108 7.11 12.07 -1.64
N ILE A 109 7.38 10.93 -2.29
CA ILE A 109 6.49 9.76 -2.31
C ILE A 109 6.80 8.87 -1.09
N PRO A 110 5.80 8.51 -0.26
CA PRO A 110 5.98 7.51 0.78
C PRO A 110 6.09 6.10 0.20
N ILE A 111 7.08 5.35 0.67
CA ILE A 111 7.36 3.96 0.27
C ILE A 111 7.49 3.12 1.53
N LEU A 112 6.78 1.99 1.57
CA LEU A 112 6.85 1.00 2.64
C LEU A 112 7.87 -0.09 2.27
N LEU A 113 8.69 -0.54 3.22
CA LEU A 113 9.75 -1.53 2.94
C LEU A 113 9.52 -2.81 3.74
N LYS A 114 9.57 -3.98 3.11
CA LYS A 114 9.60 -5.26 3.83
C LYS A 114 10.65 -5.26 4.96
N ASP A 115 10.28 -5.73 6.14
CA ASP A 115 11.10 -5.62 7.36
C ASP A 115 12.42 -6.44 7.37
N ASN A 116 12.74 -7.15 6.29
CA ASN A 116 14.09 -7.70 6.07
C ASN A 116 15.05 -6.72 5.36
N ILE A 117 14.60 -5.55 4.89
CA ILE A 117 15.41 -4.53 4.22
C ILE A 117 15.97 -3.55 5.27
N ALA A 118 17.29 -3.36 5.35
CA ALA A 118 17.93 -2.45 6.32
C ALA A 118 17.65 -0.97 6.05
N THR A 119 17.31 -0.26 7.13
CA THR A 119 17.10 1.18 7.18
C THR A 119 17.80 1.75 8.41
N LYS A 120 18.68 2.75 8.25
CA LYS A 120 19.36 3.42 9.37
C LYS A 120 18.53 4.60 9.92
N ASP A 121 17.24 4.38 10.07
CA ASP A 121 16.28 5.28 10.73
C ASP A 121 16.07 4.87 12.19
N LYS A 122 15.15 5.54 12.89
CA LYS A 122 14.51 5.05 14.12
C LYS A 122 13.48 3.93 13.80
N LEU A 123 13.94 2.90 13.10
CA LEU A 123 13.16 1.75 12.64
C LEU A 123 13.97 0.48 12.85
N ASN A 124 13.31 -0.63 13.18
CA ASN A 124 13.96 -1.92 13.21
C ASN A 124 14.06 -2.54 11.80
N THR A 125 14.86 -3.60 11.69
CA THR A 125 14.91 -4.51 10.54
C THR A 125 14.99 -5.91 11.11
N THR A 126 13.83 -6.53 11.37
CA THR A 126 13.75 -7.74 12.19
C THR A 126 13.54 -9.04 11.41
N ALA A 127 13.28 -8.96 10.10
CA ALA A 127 12.75 -10.08 9.32
C ALA A 127 11.53 -10.77 9.99
N GLY A 128 10.74 -9.99 10.74
CA GLY A 128 9.60 -10.44 11.56
C GLY A 128 9.97 -11.07 12.92
N SER A 129 11.25 -11.29 13.21
CA SER A 129 11.71 -12.05 14.39
C SER A 129 12.09 -11.18 15.58
N TYR A 130 11.59 -11.53 16.77
CA TYR A 130 12.02 -10.87 18.02
C TYR A 130 13.53 -10.97 18.29
N ALA A 131 14.24 -11.96 17.73
CA ALA A 131 15.69 -12.11 17.90
C ALA A 131 16.52 -10.95 17.32
N LEU A 132 15.93 -10.14 16.43
CA LEU A 132 16.56 -8.96 15.83
C LEU A 132 15.95 -7.63 16.31
N LEU A 133 15.01 -7.66 17.26
CA LEU A 133 14.42 -6.43 17.82
C LEU A 133 15.49 -5.62 18.58
N GLY A 134 15.62 -4.34 18.28
CA GLY A 134 16.67 -3.47 18.82
C GLY A 134 18.05 -3.63 18.15
N SER A 135 18.19 -4.51 17.15
CA SER A 135 19.45 -4.67 16.41
C SER A 135 19.77 -3.43 15.58
N VAL A 136 21.01 -2.91 15.71
CA VAL A 136 21.46 -1.70 15.01
C VAL A 136 22.11 -2.07 13.68
N VAL A 137 21.46 -1.73 12.57
CA VAL A 137 22.04 -1.94 11.23
C VAL A 137 23.21 -0.98 10.96
N PRO A 138 24.31 -1.43 10.34
CA PRO A 138 25.48 -0.58 10.12
C PRO A 138 25.22 0.54 9.10
N ARG A 139 24.30 0.33 8.15
CA ARG A 139 23.94 1.25 7.06
C ARG A 139 22.59 0.89 6.44
N ASP A 140 22.02 1.81 5.67
CA ASP A 140 20.91 1.54 4.75
C ASP A 140 21.24 0.40 3.78
N ALA A 141 20.21 -0.34 3.35
CA ALA A 141 20.29 -1.23 2.21
C ALA A 141 20.52 -0.45 0.91
N GLY A 142 21.18 -1.08 -0.07
CA GLY A 142 21.57 -0.41 -1.32
C GLY A 142 20.38 0.15 -2.13
N VAL A 143 19.21 -0.47 -2.02
CA VAL A 143 17.94 0.06 -2.58
C VAL A 143 17.44 1.28 -1.81
N VAL A 144 17.53 1.29 -0.48
CA VAL A 144 17.10 2.41 0.37
C VAL A 144 17.96 3.65 0.12
N THR A 145 19.28 3.49 -0.03
CA THR A 145 20.17 4.58 -0.43
C THR A 145 19.76 5.22 -1.76
N LYS A 146 19.33 4.41 -2.74
CA LYS A 146 18.82 4.91 -4.03
C LYS A 146 17.47 5.63 -3.87
N LEU A 147 16.55 5.08 -3.09
CA LEU A 147 15.25 5.70 -2.80
C LEU A 147 15.41 7.07 -2.11
N ARG A 148 16.27 7.17 -1.09
CA ARG A 148 16.58 8.45 -0.43
C ARG A 148 17.21 9.47 -1.39
N LYS A 149 18.14 9.03 -2.25
CA LYS A 149 18.73 9.91 -3.28
C LYS A 149 17.68 10.41 -4.28
N ALA A 150 16.63 9.63 -4.53
CA ALA A 150 15.47 10.02 -5.31
C ALA A 150 14.42 10.85 -4.53
N GLY A 151 14.68 11.19 -3.27
CA GLY A 151 13.79 12.00 -2.42
C GLY A 151 12.58 11.25 -1.87
N ALA A 152 12.54 9.92 -1.96
CA ALA A 152 11.45 9.13 -1.41
C ALA A 152 11.46 9.11 0.13
N ILE A 153 10.26 9.03 0.72
CA ILE A 153 10.05 9.00 2.17
C ILE A 153 9.86 7.54 2.58
N ILE A 154 10.71 7.03 3.48
CA ILE A 154 10.49 5.69 4.06
C ILE A 154 9.44 5.82 5.17
N ILE A 155 8.19 5.47 4.88
CA ILE A 155 7.05 5.65 5.82
C ILE A 155 7.05 4.61 6.94
N GLY A 156 7.68 3.45 6.73
CA GLY A 156 7.74 2.39 7.72
C GLY A 156 8.17 1.04 7.14
N LYS A 157 7.88 -0.01 7.91
CA LYS A 157 8.23 -1.40 7.62
C LYS A 157 6.97 -2.23 7.37
N ALA A 158 6.95 -2.96 6.26
CA ALA A 158 5.91 -3.93 5.96
C ALA A 158 6.16 -5.25 6.70
N SER A 159 5.11 -5.90 7.17
CA SER A 159 5.18 -7.24 7.74
C SER A 159 5.54 -8.29 6.68
N LEU A 160 5.94 -9.48 7.12
CA LEU A 160 6.32 -10.59 6.28
C LEU A 160 6.07 -11.92 6.99
N SER A 161 6.09 -13.00 6.21
CA SER A 161 6.43 -14.32 6.75
C SER A 161 7.81 -14.26 7.42
N GLU A 162 7.90 -14.72 8.67
CA GLU A 162 9.15 -14.69 9.45
C GLU A 162 10.32 -15.37 8.74
N TRP A 163 11.51 -14.76 8.80
CA TRP A 163 12.70 -15.19 8.06
C TRP A 163 12.44 -15.43 6.57
N SER A 164 11.57 -14.61 5.99
CA SER A 164 11.12 -14.70 4.59
C SER A 164 10.56 -16.09 4.22
N GLN A 165 9.76 -16.69 5.11
CA GLN A 165 9.17 -18.05 5.00
C GLN A 165 10.18 -19.21 5.13
N PHE A 166 11.45 -18.93 5.46
CA PHE A 166 12.50 -19.96 5.57
C PHE A 166 12.72 -20.48 7.01
N ARG A 167 11.69 -20.42 7.88
CA ARG A 167 11.76 -20.93 9.26
C ARG A 167 11.23 -22.36 9.44
N SER A 168 10.11 -22.70 8.81
CA SER A 168 9.45 -24.01 8.97
C SER A 168 8.30 -24.16 7.96
N PHE A 169 8.06 -25.40 7.52
CA PHE A 169 6.99 -25.75 6.59
C PHE A 169 5.56 -25.57 7.16
N TYR A 170 5.43 -25.45 8.49
CA TYR A 170 4.12 -25.39 9.18
C TYR A 170 3.72 -23.98 9.63
N VAL A 171 4.51 -22.96 9.29
CA VAL A 171 4.21 -21.56 9.65
C VAL A 171 3.35 -20.96 8.54
N PRO A 172 2.14 -20.45 8.84
CA PRO A 172 1.29 -19.84 7.82
C PRO A 172 1.96 -18.61 7.20
N ASN A 173 1.72 -18.43 5.90
CA ASN A 173 2.17 -17.28 5.15
C ASN A 173 1.68 -15.96 5.79
N GLY A 174 2.54 -14.94 5.77
CA GLY A 174 2.26 -13.65 6.38
C GLY A 174 2.27 -13.62 7.91
N TRP A 175 2.63 -14.73 8.57
CA TRP A 175 2.84 -14.75 10.02
C TRP A 175 4.30 -14.44 10.39
N SER A 176 4.47 -13.61 11.43
CA SER A 176 5.73 -13.51 12.16
C SER A 176 5.53 -13.32 13.65
N GLY A 177 6.53 -13.66 14.47
CA GLY A 177 6.43 -13.52 15.93
C GLY A 177 6.17 -12.08 16.34
N ARG A 178 6.86 -11.12 15.70
CA ARG A 178 6.69 -9.69 15.95
C ARG A 178 5.45 -9.09 15.29
N GLY A 179 5.12 -9.48 14.06
CA GLY A 179 3.99 -8.88 13.30
C GLY A 179 2.61 -9.50 13.59
N GLY A 180 2.58 -10.73 14.08
CA GLY A 180 1.38 -11.57 14.07
C GLY A 180 1.03 -12.04 12.65
N GLN A 181 -0.23 -12.43 12.45
CA GLN A 181 -0.76 -12.92 11.17
C GLN A 181 -1.28 -11.78 10.29
N GLY A 182 -0.60 -11.49 9.17
CA GLY A 182 -1.14 -10.66 8.09
C GLY A 182 -2.42 -11.23 7.49
N LYS A 183 -3.35 -10.38 7.09
CA LYS A 183 -4.67 -10.76 6.52
C LYS A 183 -4.85 -10.18 5.12
N ASN A 184 -5.34 -11.01 4.21
CA ASN A 184 -5.74 -10.59 2.87
C ASN A 184 -6.91 -9.59 2.96
N PRO A 185 -6.83 -8.39 2.34
CA PRO A 185 -7.85 -7.35 2.50
C PRO A 185 -9.15 -7.63 1.75
N TYR A 186 -9.16 -8.52 0.75
CA TYR A 186 -10.38 -8.92 0.03
C TYR A 186 -11.16 -9.99 0.80
N VAL A 187 -10.47 -10.94 1.43
CA VAL A 187 -11.07 -12.03 2.21
C VAL A 187 -10.19 -12.32 3.43
N LEU A 188 -10.59 -11.89 4.63
CA LEU A 188 -9.78 -11.98 5.86
C LEU A 188 -9.42 -13.41 6.32
N SER A 189 -10.10 -14.43 5.78
CA SER A 189 -9.80 -15.84 6.00
C SER A 189 -8.91 -16.47 4.93
N ALA A 190 -8.65 -15.79 3.81
CA ALA A 190 -7.78 -16.27 2.75
C ALA A 190 -6.31 -16.08 3.10
N ASP A 191 -5.47 -16.93 2.51
CA ASP A 191 -4.01 -16.79 2.58
C ASP A 191 -3.57 -15.52 1.80
N PRO A 192 -2.85 -14.56 2.41
CA PRO A 192 -2.25 -13.44 1.69
C PRO A 192 -1.03 -13.85 0.82
N CYS A 193 -0.66 -15.13 0.81
CA CYS A 193 0.63 -15.68 0.40
C CYS A 193 1.82 -14.95 1.07
N GLY A 194 3.04 -15.27 0.66
CA GLY A 194 4.25 -14.75 1.27
C GLY A 194 5.48 -15.01 0.42
N SER A 195 6.66 -14.53 0.82
CA SER A 195 6.92 -13.91 2.12
C SER A 195 6.70 -12.40 2.21
N SER A 196 6.57 -11.66 1.09
CA SER A 196 6.35 -10.20 1.11
C SER A 196 4.88 -9.80 1.38
N SER A 197 4.21 -10.53 2.28
CA SER A 197 2.77 -10.45 2.53
C SER A 197 2.32 -9.04 2.92
N GLY A 198 3.01 -8.42 3.89
CA GLY A 198 2.66 -7.08 4.35
C GLY A 198 2.86 -6.00 3.28
N SER A 199 3.85 -6.17 2.39
CA SER A 199 4.06 -5.27 1.25
C SER A 199 2.85 -5.29 0.31
N ALA A 200 2.37 -6.48 -0.07
CA ALA A 200 1.21 -6.64 -0.94
C ALA A 200 -0.11 -6.20 -0.27
N ILE A 201 -0.37 -6.64 0.97
CA ILE A 201 -1.53 -6.23 1.77
C ILE A 201 -1.60 -4.70 1.89
N SER A 202 -0.46 -4.04 2.13
CA SER A 202 -0.42 -2.58 2.35
C SER A 202 -0.70 -1.77 1.09
N VAL A 203 -0.30 -2.26 -0.09
CA VAL A 203 -0.66 -1.62 -1.37
C VAL A 203 -2.15 -1.87 -1.66
N ALA A 204 -2.59 -3.13 -1.59
CA ALA A 204 -3.98 -3.53 -1.87
C ALA A 204 -5.03 -2.82 -0.98
N ALA A 205 -4.66 -2.48 0.25
CA ALA A 205 -5.53 -1.79 1.21
C ALA A 205 -5.31 -0.26 1.28
N ASN A 206 -4.63 0.34 0.29
CA ASN A 206 -4.31 1.78 0.24
C ASN A 206 -3.64 2.31 1.54
N LEU A 207 -2.76 1.50 2.14
CA LEU A 207 -1.90 1.91 3.26
C LEU A 207 -0.61 2.59 2.75
N VAL A 208 -0.27 2.39 1.48
CA VAL A 208 0.79 3.07 0.74
C VAL A 208 0.56 2.89 -0.77
N ALA A 209 0.95 3.85 -1.62
CA ALA A 209 0.86 3.70 -3.08
C ALA A 209 1.80 2.60 -3.62
N VAL A 210 3.01 2.49 -3.05
CA VAL A 210 4.04 1.55 -3.48
C VAL A 210 4.83 1.01 -2.28
N SER A 211 5.28 -0.22 -2.40
CA SER A 211 6.16 -0.86 -1.41
C SER A 211 7.28 -1.64 -2.10
N LEU A 212 8.31 -2.00 -1.35
CA LEU A 212 9.31 -2.99 -1.80
C LEU A 212 9.12 -4.30 -1.06
N GLY A 213 9.21 -5.40 -1.82
CA GLY A 213 9.30 -6.77 -1.34
C GLY A 213 10.70 -7.37 -1.53
N SER A 214 10.83 -8.66 -1.26
CA SER A 214 12.00 -9.44 -1.65
C SER A 214 11.58 -10.84 -2.05
N GLU A 215 12.21 -11.38 -3.09
CA GLU A 215 11.91 -12.72 -3.59
C GLU A 215 13.16 -13.57 -3.74
N THR A 216 13.07 -14.78 -3.17
CA THR A 216 13.95 -15.93 -3.45
C THR A 216 13.24 -16.87 -4.42
N ASP A 217 12.02 -17.27 -4.07
CA ASP A 217 11.08 -18.00 -4.92
C ASP A 217 9.66 -17.59 -4.52
N GLY A 218 8.82 -17.19 -5.48
CA GLY A 218 7.42 -16.76 -5.34
C GLY A 218 7.14 -15.53 -4.45
N SER A 219 8.10 -15.09 -3.65
CA SER A 219 7.90 -14.23 -2.48
C SER A 219 7.56 -12.76 -2.75
N ILE A 220 7.56 -12.29 -4.00
CA ILE A 220 6.92 -11.05 -4.47
C ILE A 220 5.69 -11.41 -5.30
N ILE A 221 5.83 -12.28 -6.31
CA ILE A 221 4.75 -12.52 -7.30
C ILE A 221 3.52 -13.22 -6.71
N CYS A 222 3.70 -14.16 -5.78
CA CYS A 222 2.61 -14.87 -5.12
C CYS A 222 1.77 -13.95 -4.21
N PRO A 223 2.33 -13.23 -3.21
CA PRO A 223 1.53 -12.30 -2.41
C PRO A 223 0.96 -11.16 -3.26
N SER A 224 1.61 -10.76 -4.35
CA SER A 224 1.02 -9.76 -5.26
C SER A 224 -0.23 -10.30 -5.96
N SER A 225 -0.17 -11.52 -6.50
CA SER A 225 -1.32 -12.22 -7.10
C SER A 225 -2.45 -12.44 -6.09
N SER A 226 -2.15 -12.98 -4.90
CA SER A 226 -3.14 -13.27 -3.86
C SER A 226 -3.86 -12.02 -3.32
N ASN A 227 -3.21 -10.85 -3.35
CA ASN A 227 -3.79 -9.58 -2.91
C ASN A 227 -4.07 -8.63 -4.10
N SER A 228 -4.25 -9.15 -5.32
CA SER A 228 -4.69 -8.39 -6.51
C SER A 228 -3.87 -7.11 -6.82
N VAL A 229 -2.55 -7.13 -6.59
CA VAL A 229 -1.63 -6.03 -6.91
C VAL A 229 -0.54 -6.47 -7.88
N VAL A 230 0.11 -5.50 -8.53
CA VAL A 230 1.25 -5.77 -9.43
C VAL A 230 2.51 -6.03 -8.61
N GLY A 231 3.17 -7.17 -8.86
CA GLY A 231 4.47 -7.51 -8.29
C GLY A 231 5.49 -7.80 -9.38
N ILE A 232 6.68 -7.20 -9.29
CA ILE A 232 7.76 -7.39 -10.26
C ILE A 232 8.93 -8.08 -9.56
N LYS A 233 9.29 -9.28 -10.02
CA LYS A 233 10.51 -9.97 -9.61
C LYS A 233 11.62 -9.71 -10.65
N PRO A 234 12.50 -8.70 -10.47
CA PRO A 234 13.50 -8.38 -11.49
C PRO A 234 14.54 -9.50 -11.68
N THR A 235 15.30 -9.39 -12.77
CA THR A 235 16.51 -10.19 -13.00
C THR A 235 17.47 -10.03 -11.83
N ILE A 236 18.03 -11.15 -11.36
CA ILE A 236 18.93 -11.20 -10.22
C ILE A 236 20.17 -10.34 -10.53
N GLY A 237 20.48 -9.40 -9.63
CA GLY A 237 21.56 -8.42 -9.80
C GLY A 237 21.15 -7.05 -10.34
N LEU A 238 19.94 -6.88 -10.89
CA LEU A 238 19.43 -5.57 -11.31
C LEU A 238 19.26 -4.61 -10.12
N THR A 239 18.74 -5.12 -9.00
CA THR A 239 18.61 -4.40 -7.73
C THR A 239 19.65 -4.86 -6.72
N SER A 240 20.08 -3.94 -5.85
CA SER A 240 21.11 -4.25 -4.86
C SER A 240 20.51 -4.96 -3.65
N ARG A 241 21.06 -6.12 -3.33
CA ARG A 241 20.67 -6.97 -2.18
C ARG A 241 21.48 -6.66 -0.92
N SER A 242 22.41 -5.70 -1.02
CA SER A 242 23.30 -5.35 0.09
C SER A 242 22.48 -4.69 1.21
N GLY A 243 22.59 -5.20 2.44
CA GLY A 243 21.78 -4.75 3.57
C GLY A 243 20.36 -5.33 3.61
N VAL A 244 20.09 -6.45 2.94
CA VAL A 244 18.84 -7.20 3.11
C VAL A 244 19.16 -8.53 3.78
N VAL A 245 18.36 -8.95 4.76
CA VAL A 245 18.51 -10.28 5.40
C VAL A 245 18.24 -11.36 4.34
N PRO A 246 19.24 -12.19 3.98
CA PRO A 246 19.17 -13.05 2.80
C PRO A 246 18.55 -14.42 3.08
N ILE A 247 18.21 -15.14 2.00
CA ILE A 247 18.07 -16.60 1.98
C ILE A 247 19.12 -17.19 1.02
N SER A 248 19.09 -16.79 -0.26
CA SER A 248 19.92 -17.40 -1.31
C SER A 248 20.57 -16.32 -2.20
N PRO A 249 21.91 -16.13 -2.14
CA PRO A 249 22.59 -15.15 -3.00
C PRO A 249 22.53 -15.51 -4.50
N ARG A 250 22.00 -16.69 -4.85
CA ARG A 250 21.78 -17.14 -6.24
C ARG A 250 20.39 -16.79 -6.78
N GLN A 251 19.42 -16.46 -5.92
CA GLN A 251 18.02 -16.26 -6.29
C GLN A 251 17.42 -14.96 -5.76
N ASP A 252 17.87 -14.52 -4.57
CA ASP A 252 17.36 -13.32 -3.90
C ASP A 252 17.43 -12.11 -4.83
N THR A 253 16.32 -11.36 -4.87
CA THR A 253 16.21 -10.06 -5.53
C THR A 253 15.19 -9.18 -4.81
N ILE A 254 15.30 -7.86 -4.99
CA ILE A 254 14.38 -6.87 -4.40
C ILE A 254 13.59 -6.25 -5.56
N GLY A 255 12.27 -6.12 -5.39
CA GLY A 255 11.34 -5.58 -6.37
C GLY A 255 10.15 -4.93 -5.69
#